data_AF-A0A7S1B0L7-F1
#
_entry.id   AF-A0A7S1B0L7-F1
#
_cell.length_a   1.000
_cell.length_b   1.000
_cell.length_c   1.000
_cell.angle_alpha   90.00
_cell.angle_beta   90.00
_cell.angle_gamma   90.00
#
_symmetry.space_group_name_H-M   'P 1'
#
loop_
_entity.id
_entity.type
_entity.pdbx_description
1 polymer ?
#
loop_
_entity_poly.entity_id
_entity_poly.type
_entity_poly.pdbx_seq_one_letter_code
_entity_poly.pdbx_strand_id
1 'polypeptide(L)'
;LKTVAEESLYPSQLHLAVMVKAEELEKFIDKEDANFTGFCSLQVLDADGYPKKTKGCHVEAPVFFSRNGGVIRLEAEFPSDPLFYVGLPNESDLFIYGRWWVGTGGWSRTNQLIDIVPESAKKLSSQLEDRSFAIAGQMPFLQGCSAADKLVRVQMTTVEHRFQTKIVRATVDIPEASWQEAKAYRTKLWQSMKAWGGKDENEKADDDKEKDKN
;
A
#
# COMPACT_ATOMS: atom_id res chain seq x y z
N LEU A 1 -30.39 -29.85 46.51
CA LEU A 1 -29.06 -30.08 45.90
C LEU A 1 -29.23 -30.87 44.61
N LYS A 2 -29.37 -30.19 43.47
CA LYS A 2 -28.99 -30.68 42.14
C LYS A 2 -28.73 -29.46 41.27
N THR A 3 -27.59 -29.49 40.63
CA THR A 3 -26.85 -28.37 40.04
C THR A 3 -27.17 -28.27 38.55
N VAL A 4 -27.33 -27.02 38.10
CA VAL A 4 -27.08 -26.41 36.78
C VAL A 4 -26.60 -27.31 35.62
N ALA A 5 -27.23 -27.14 34.44
CA ALA A 5 -26.52 -26.98 33.16
C ALA A 5 -27.48 -26.42 32.09
N GLU A 6 -27.29 -25.15 31.74
CA GLU A 6 -27.82 -24.50 30.53
C GLU A 6 -27.14 -25.11 29.29
N GLU A 7 -27.93 -25.67 28.38
CA GLU A 7 -27.46 -26.00 27.03
C GLU A 7 -27.56 -24.76 26.14
N SER A 8 -26.45 -24.02 26.02
CA SER A 8 -26.27 -23.03 24.95
C SER A 8 -25.76 -23.74 23.69
N LEU A 9 -26.69 -24.03 22.78
CA LEU A 9 -26.39 -24.52 21.43
C LEU A 9 -25.89 -23.38 20.55
N TYR A 10 -24.59 -23.08 20.63
CA TYR A 10 -23.85 -22.45 19.55
C TYR A 10 -22.64 -23.33 19.21
N PRO A 11 -22.64 -24.05 18.07
CA PRO A 11 -21.46 -24.79 17.65
C PRO A 11 -20.35 -23.80 17.28
N SER A 12 -19.34 -23.79 18.13
CA SER A 12 -18.05 -23.14 17.98
C SER A 12 -17.31 -23.64 16.73
N GLN A 13 -16.82 -22.67 15.95
CA GLN A 13 -15.56 -22.73 15.19
C GLN A 13 -15.38 -23.93 14.23
N LEU A 14 -15.89 -23.77 13.02
CA LEU A 14 -15.33 -24.45 11.85
C LEU A 14 -13.89 -23.96 11.64
N HIS A 15 -12.93 -24.80 12.05
CA HIS A 15 -11.55 -24.76 11.62
C HIS A 15 -11.49 -24.89 10.09
N LEU A 16 -11.45 -23.76 9.39
CA LEU A 16 -11.08 -23.72 7.98
C LEU A 16 -9.55 -23.80 7.88
N ALA A 17 -8.99 -24.96 8.23
CA ALA A 17 -7.57 -25.24 8.05
C ALA A 17 -7.30 -25.59 6.58
N VAL A 18 -7.29 -24.57 5.72
CA VAL A 18 -6.62 -24.70 4.41
C VAL A 18 -5.12 -24.67 4.70
N MET A 19 -4.47 -25.84 4.59
CA MET A 19 -3.03 -25.96 4.74
C MET A 19 -2.35 -25.34 3.50
N VAL A 20 -2.16 -24.02 3.52
CA VAL A 20 -1.14 -23.40 2.66
C VAL A 20 0.20 -24.04 3.02
N LYS A 21 0.91 -24.59 2.02
CA LYS A 21 2.20 -25.23 2.26
C LYS A 21 3.16 -24.23 2.91
N ALA A 22 3.84 -24.64 3.99
CA ALA A 22 4.75 -23.77 4.74
C ALA A 22 5.82 -23.12 3.84
N GLU A 23 6.29 -23.85 2.82
CA GLU A 23 7.27 -23.36 1.85
C GLU A 23 6.75 -22.21 0.97
N GLU A 24 5.47 -22.22 0.60
CA GLU A 24 4.85 -21.15 -0.17
C GLU A 24 4.64 -19.90 0.68
N LEU A 25 4.34 -20.12 1.96
CA LEU A 25 4.20 -19.05 2.95
C LEU A 25 5.54 -18.36 3.21
N GLU A 26 6.64 -19.12 3.34
CA GLU A 26 7.97 -18.55 3.52
C GLU A 26 8.43 -17.74 2.31
N LYS A 27 8.17 -18.23 1.09
CA LYS A 27 8.44 -17.48 -0.15
C LYS A 27 7.62 -16.19 -0.23
N PHE A 28 6.36 -16.23 0.18
CA PHE A 28 5.48 -15.06 0.15
C PHE A 28 5.85 -14.00 1.19
N ILE A 29 6.25 -14.42 2.39
CA ILE A 29 6.58 -13.50 3.50
C ILE A 29 7.87 -12.73 3.22
N ASP A 30 8.81 -13.28 2.42
CA ASP A 30 10.13 -12.71 2.08
C ASP A 30 10.69 -11.91 3.27
N LYS A 31 11.23 -12.60 4.27
CA LYS A 31 11.61 -12.01 5.58
C LYS A 31 12.58 -10.83 5.43
N GLU A 32 13.45 -10.89 4.42
CA GLU A 32 14.43 -9.85 4.13
C GLU A 32 13.93 -8.79 3.14
N ASP A 33 12.71 -8.96 2.61
CA ASP A 33 12.12 -8.09 1.59
C ASP A 33 13.04 -7.94 0.36
N ALA A 34 13.83 -8.98 0.06
CA ALA A 34 14.87 -8.95 -0.98
C ALA A 34 14.28 -8.76 -2.39
N ASN A 35 13.03 -9.18 -2.60
CA ASN A 35 12.30 -9.03 -3.86
C ASN A 35 11.23 -7.95 -3.78
N PHE A 36 11.36 -7.00 -2.86
CA PHE A 36 10.41 -5.90 -2.77
C PHE A 36 10.31 -5.15 -4.10
N THR A 37 9.09 -5.07 -4.61
CA THR A 37 8.74 -4.23 -5.76
C THR A 37 7.50 -3.45 -5.39
N GLY A 38 7.44 -2.20 -5.80
CA GLY A 38 6.29 -1.35 -5.54
C GLY A 38 6.37 -0.07 -6.34
N PHE A 39 5.29 0.69 -6.26
CA PHE A 39 5.14 1.94 -6.98
C PHE A 39 4.56 3.00 -6.05
N CYS A 40 4.88 4.25 -6.36
CA CYS A 40 4.31 5.43 -5.77
C CYS A 40 3.67 6.25 -6.88
N SER A 41 2.40 6.60 -6.72
CA SER A 41 1.69 7.56 -7.57
C SER A 41 1.40 8.81 -6.75
N LEU A 42 1.69 9.97 -7.30
CA LEU A 42 1.32 11.28 -6.77
C LEU A 42 0.38 11.96 -7.74
N GLN A 43 -0.63 12.65 -7.20
CA GLN A 43 -1.58 13.40 -8.00
C GLN A 43 -2.12 14.64 -7.29
N VAL A 44 -2.59 15.58 -8.08
CA VAL A 44 -3.33 16.76 -7.62
C VAL A 44 -4.83 16.47 -7.70
N LEU A 45 -5.52 16.70 -6.59
CA LEU A 45 -6.97 16.62 -6.49
C LEU A 45 -7.58 18.03 -6.47
N ASP A 46 -8.82 18.16 -6.94
CA ASP A 46 -9.66 19.33 -6.67
C ASP A 46 -10.35 19.23 -5.29
N ALA A 47 -11.15 20.24 -4.95
CA ALA A 47 -11.88 20.32 -3.68
C ALA A 47 -12.93 19.22 -3.49
N ASP A 48 -13.39 18.59 -4.56
CA ASP A 48 -14.33 17.47 -4.54
C ASP A 48 -13.62 16.11 -4.45
N GLY A 49 -12.28 16.10 -4.46
CA GLY A 49 -11.45 14.91 -4.39
C GLY A 49 -11.24 14.20 -5.73
N TYR A 50 -11.59 14.83 -6.86
CA TYR A 50 -11.35 14.28 -8.18
C TYR A 50 -9.93 14.59 -8.69
N PRO A 51 -9.26 13.63 -9.34
CA PRO A 51 -7.95 13.89 -9.94
C PRO A 51 -8.05 14.95 -11.05
N LYS A 52 -7.22 15.99 -10.97
CA LYS A 52 -7.10 16.98 -12.05
C LYS A 52 -6.54 16.30 -13.30
N LYS A 53 -7.23 16.47 -14.43
CA LYS A 53 -6.84 15.91 -15.74
C LYS A 53 -6.03 16.89 -16.60
N THR A 54 -5.18 17.67 -15.96
CA THR A 54 -4.30 18.65 -16.62
C THR A 54 -2.85 18.21 -16.55
N LYS A 55 -2.02 18.79 -17.41
CA LYS A 55 -0.58 18.55 -17.40
C LYS A 55 0.01 18.93 -16.04
N GLY A 56 0.91 18.11 -15.51
CA GLY A 56 1.56 18.39 -14.23
C GLY A 56 0.75 17.95 -13.00
N CYS A 57 -0.27 17.10 -13.16
CA CYS A 57 -1.16 16.71 -12.06
C CYS A 57 -1.06 15.24 -11.66
N HIS A 58 -0.23 14.45 -12.33
CA HIS A 58 -0.03 13.04 -12.00
C HIS A 58 1.37 12.58 -12.40
N VAL A 59 2.01 11.81 -11.53
CA VAL A 59 3.26 11.10 -11.83
C VAL A 59 3.27 9.78 -11.07
N GLU A 60 3.96 8.79 -11.62
CA GLU A 60 4.18 7.50 -10.99
C GLU A 60 5.66 7.11 -11.12
N ALA A 61 6.20 6.46 -10.10
CA ALA A 61 7.57 5.96 -10.09
C ALA A 61 7.69 4.66 -9.28
N PRO A 62 8.67 3.80 -9.60
CA PRO A 62 8.99 2.66 -8.75
C PRO A 62 9.48 3.12 -7.37
N VAL A 63 9.27 2.25 -6.38
CA VAL A 63 9.68 2.46 -5.00
C VAL A 63 10.88 1.59 -4.67
N PHE A 64 11.94 2.22 -4.16
CA PHE A 64 13.13 1.57 -3.63
C PHE A 64 12.98 1.37 -2.12
N PHE A 65 13.44 0.20 -1.66
CA PHE A 65 13.39 -0.21 -0.26
C PHE A 65 14.79 -0.17 0.35
N SER A 66 14.89 0.32 1.58
CA SER A 66 16.10 0.21 2.39
C SER A 66 15.74 0.05 3.86
N ARG A 67 16.57 -0.70 4.60
CA ARG A 67 16.42 -0.93 6.04
C ARG A 67 17.62 -0.34 6.76
N ASN A 68 17.39 0.53 7.73
CA ASN A 68 18.46 1.10 8.57
C ASN A 68 17.96 1.37 9.99
N GLY A 69 18.67 0.86 11.00
CA GLY A 69 18.42 1.22 12.40
C GLY A 69 17.01 0.94 12.94
N GLY A 70 16.35 -0.13 12.47
CA GLY A 70 14.97 -0.46 12.87
C GLY A 70 13.88 0.37 12.18
N VAL A 71 14.24 1.07 11.10
CA VAL A 71 13.34 1.82 10.23
C VAL A 71 13.45 1.29 8.82
N ILE A 72 12.30 1.13 8.17
CA ILE A 72 12.15 0.86 6.75
C ILE A 72 11.96 2.18 6.03
N ARG A 73 12.82 2.47 5.07
CA ARG A 73 12.70 3.62 4.18
C ARG A 73 12.22 3.18 2.82
N LEU A 74 11.14 3.79 2.37
CA LEU A 74 10.64 3.66 1.01
C LEU A 74 10.85 4.98 0.27
N GLU A 75 11.45 4.91 -0.90
CA GLU A 75 11.80 6.09 -1.69
C GLU A 75 11.35 5.94 -3.14
N ALA A 76 10.65 6.95 -3.66
CA ALA A 76 10.31 7.05 -5.06
C ALA A 76 10.95 8.32 -5.64
N GLU A 77 11.69 8.16 -6.74
CA GLU A 77 12.25 9.28 -7.49
C GLU A 77 11.47 9.48 -8.80
N PHE A 78 11.00 10.71 -9.01
CA PHE A 78 10.24 11.08 -10.18
C PHE A 78 11.15 11.82 -11.17
N PRO A 79 11.20 11.39 -12.44
CA PRO A 79 11.99 12.09 -13.44
C PRO A 79 11.47 13.53 -13.58
N SER A 80 12.40 14.48 -13.72
CA SER A 80 12.08 15.90 -13.93
C SER A 80 11.64 16.19 -15.37
N ASP A 81 10.67 15.42 -15.86
CA ASP A 81 10.22 15.45 -17.24
C ASP A 81 9.28 16.66 -17.49
N PRO A 82 9.33 17.30 -18.66
CA PRO A 82 8.43 18.40 -18.98
C PRO A 82 6.99 17.95 -19.27
N LEU A 83 6.73 16.68 -19.57
CA LEU A 83 5.43 16.09 -19.88
C LEU A 83 4.84 15.34 -18.67
N PHE A 84 5.64 14.52 -17.99
CA PHE A 84 5.20 13.67 -16.89
C PHE A 84 5.79 14.14 -15.56
N TYR A 85 5.04 14.98 -14.86
CA TYR A 85 5.44 15.50 -13.55
C TYR A 85 4.21 15.77 -12.69
N VAL A 86 4.43 15.96 -11.40
CA VAL A 86 3.45 16.56 -10.51
C VAL A 86 3.99 17.90 -10.00
N GLY A 87 3.25 18.96 -10.26
CA GLY A 87 3.53 20.30 -9.76
C GLY A 87 2.98 20.46 -8.34
N LEU A 88 3.57 21.38 -7.59
CA LEU A 88 3.01 21.90 -6.34
C LEU A 88 2.36 23.27 -6.64
N PRO A 89 1.05 23.31 -6.94
CA PRO A 89 0.36 24.55 -7.25
C PRO A 89 0.11 25.38 -5.99
N ASN A 90 0.24 26.70 -6.12
CA ASN A 90 -0.10 27.64 -5.04
C ASN A 90 -1.59 28.04 -5.09
N GLU A 91 -2.46 27.04 -5.10
CA GLU A 91 -3.93 27.16 -5.21
C GLU A 91 -4.58 26.53 -3.97
N SER A 92 -5.59 27.19 -3.38
CA SER A 92 -6.21 26.73 -2.11
C SER A 92 -7.22 25.62 -2.28
N ASP A 93 -7.83 25.52 -3.46
CA ASP A 93 -8.82 24.53 -3.88
C ASP A 93 -8.20 23.24 -4.42
N LEU A 94 -6.87 23.15 -4.42
CA LEU A 94 -6.14 21.96 -4.83
C LEU A 94 -5.46 21.27 -3.66
N PHE A 95 -5.41 19.94 -3.74
CA PHE A 95 -4.83 19.08 -2.72
C PHE A 95 -3.78 18.15 -3.33
N ILE A 96 -2.72 17.87 -2.57
CA ILE A 96 -1.75 16.83 -2.94
C ILE A 96 -2.20 15.51 -2.31
N TYR A 97 -2.19 14.47 -3.13
CA TYR A 97 -2.51 13.12 -2.74
C TYR A 97 -1.52 12.14 -3.37
N GLY A 98 -1.37 10.98 -2.77
CA GLY A 98 -0.50 9.94 -3.29
C GLY A 98 -0.66 8.62 -2.58
N ARG A 99 -0.21 7.57 -3.25
CA ARG A 99 -0.42 6.18 -2.83
C ARG A 99 0.83 5.37 -3.10
N TRP A 100 1.13 4.47 -2.17
CA TRP A 100 2.14 3.44 -2.32
C TRP A 100 1.45 2.09 -2.35
N TRP A 101 1.90 1.21 -3.24
CA TRP A 101 1.46 -0.19 -3.27
C TRP A 101 2.61 -1.10 -3.64
N VAL A 102 2.42 -2.38 -3.32
CA VAL A 102 3.40 -3.44 -3.54
C VAL A 102 3.01 -4.29 -4.74
N GLY A 103 4.02 -4.79 -5.46
CA GLY A 103 3.88 -5.67 -6.61
C GLY A 103 3.83 -4.92 -7.94
N THR A 104 3.73 -5.70 -9.00
CA THR A 104 3.79 -5.24 -10.40
C THR A 104 2.42 -4.89 -10.99
N GLY A 105 1.34 -5.25 -10.29
CA GLY A 105 -0.01 -4.87 -10.69
C GLY A 105 -0.31 -3.41 -10.36
N GLY A 106 -1.37 -2.88 -10.98
CA GLY A 106 -1.88 -1.56 -10.62
C GLY A 106 -2.34 -1.50 -9.15
N TRP A 107 -2.59 -0.28 -8.68
CA TRP A 107 -3.11 -0.06 -7.34
C TRP A 107 -4.44 -0.81 -7.12
N SER A 108 -4.57 -1.41 -5.94
CA SER A 108 -5.78 -2.05 -5.43
C SER A 108 -5.84 -1.89 -3.91
N ARG A 109 -7.01 -2.14 -3.31
CA ARG A 109 -7.16 -2.09 -1.85
C ARG A 109 -6.31 -3.13 -1.13
N THR A 110 -5.88 -4.20 -1.80
CA THR A 110 -5.24 -5.36 -1.15
C THR A 110 -3.73 -5.36 -1.31
N ASN A 111 -3.20 -4.54 -2.22
CA ASN A 111 -1.76 -4.28 -2.36
C ASN A 111 -1.34 -2.87 -1.90
N GLN A 112 -2.29 -2.02 -1.49
CA GLN A 112 -2.02 -0.71 -0.90
C GLN A 112 -1.16 -0.83 0.35
N LEU A 113 -0.23 0.10 0.51
CA LEU A 113 0.67 0.17 1.64
C LEU A 113 0.51 1.48 2.41
N ILE A 114 0.62 2.60 1.71
CA ILE A 114 0.47 3.95 2.28
C ILE A 114 -0.52 4.72 1.43
N ASP A 115 -1.33 5.52 2.11
CA ASP A 115 -2.16 6.55 1.50
C ASP A 115 -1.78 7.90 2.10
N ILE A 116 -1.56 8.93 1.29
CA ILE A 116 -1.37 10.28 1.81
C ILE A 116 -2.71 10.79 2.32
N VAL A 117 -2.70 11.43 3.49
CA VAL A 117 -3.82 12.25 3.95
C VAL A 117 -3.84 13.51 3.08
N PRO A 118 -4.88 13.77 2.27
CA PRO A 118 -4.89 14.90 1.36
C PRO A 118 -4.67 16.22 2.10
N GLU A 119 -3.73 17.03 1.60
CA GLU A 119 -3.35 18.30 2.23
C GLU A 119 -3.36 19.41 1.18
N SER A 120 -3.80 20.61 1.57
CA SER A 120 -3.91 21.76 0.65
C SER A 120 -2.56 22.12 0.05
N ALA A 121 -2.50 22.20 -1.28
CA ALA A 121 -1.30 22.54 -2.02
C ALA A 121 -0.75 23.93 -1.65
N LYS A 122 -1.65 24.89 -1.37
CA LYS A 122 -1.27 26.20 -0.83
C LYS A 122 -0.56 26.11 0.53
N LYS A 123 -1.07 25.28 1.44
CA LYS A 123 -0.45 25.09 2.77
C LYS A 123 0.92 24.45 2.63
N LEU A 124 1.04 23.38 1.82
CA LEU A 124 2.32 22.72 1.55
C LEU A 124 3.32 23.69 0.89
N SER A 125 2.87 24.53 -0.04
CA SER A 125 3.70 25.56 -0.67
C SER A 125 4.23 26.59 0.34
N SER A 126 3.45 26.92 1.38
CA SER A 126 3.88 27.82 2.45
C SER A 126 4.82 27.17 3.47
N GLN A 127 4.84 25.85 3.55
CA GLN A 127 5.71 25.05 4.43
C GLN A 127 7.00 24.61 3.76
N LEU A 128 7.29 25.11 2.56
CA LEU A 128 8.46 24.72 1.79
C LEU A 128 9.73 25.24 2.47
N GLU A 129 10.48 24.35 3.11
CA GLU A 129 11.77 24.62 3.75
C GLU A 129 12.86 23.88 2.97
N ASP A 130 13.87 24.61 2.47
CA ASP A 130 14.96 24.05 1.65
C ASP A 130 14.47 23.12 0.51
N ARG A 131 13.39 23.56 -0.17
CA ARG A 131 12.75 22.82 -1.27
C ARG A 131 12.15 21.48 -0.85
N SER A 132 11.81 21.33 0.42
CA SER A 132 11.20 20.12 0.94
C SER A 132 10.02 20.45 1.85
N PHE A 133 9.09 19.52 1.97
CA PHE A 133 7.96 19.63 2.89
C PHE A 133 7.55 18.23 3.36
N ALA A 134 6.82 18.17 4.47
CA ALA A 134 6.31 16.93 5.02
C ALA A 134 4.79 16.86 4.89
N ILE A 135 4.28 15.68 4.59
CA ILE A 135 2.85 15.37 4.55
C ILE A 135 2.59 14.07 5.30
N ALA A 136 1.43 13.95 5.94
CA ALA A 136 1.06 12.75 6.68
C ALA A 136 0.59 11.64 5.71
N GLY A 137 1.01 10.42 6.00
CA GLY A 137 0.53 9.21 5.35
C GLY A 137 -0.12 8.27 6.37
N GLN A 138 -1.18 7.59 5.97
CA GLN A 138 -1.82 6.50 6.71
C GLN A 138 -1.39 5.16 6.13
N MET A 139 -1.25 4.15 6.99
CA MET A 139 -1.01 2.76 6.59
C MET A 139 -2.29 1.94 6.86
N PRO A 140 -3.12 1.64 5.85
CA PRO A 140 -4.48 1.12 6.07
C PRO A 140 -4.56 -0.21 6.83
N PHE A 141 -3.49 -1.00 6.81
CA PHE A 141 -3.45 -2.33 7.44
C PHE A 141 -2.89 -2.32 8.87
N LEU A 142 -2.64 -1.16 9.46
CA LEU A 142 -2.33 -1.06 10.89
C LEU A 142 -3.62 -1.00 11.71
N GLN A 143 -3.60 -1.63 12.88
CA GLN A 143 -4.66 -1.47 13.85
C GLN A 143 -4.70 -0.02 14.36
N GLY A 144 -5.87 0.62 14.24
CA GLY A 144 -6.01 2.03 14.59
C GLY A 144 -5.34 2.98 13.61
N CYS A 145 -5.24 2.63 12.33
CA CYS A 145 -4.58 3.43 11.28
C CYS A 145 -5.09 4.87 11.12
N SER A 146 -6.28 5.19 11.62
CA SER A 146 -6.84 6.54 11.64
C SER A 146 -6.35 7.41 12.81
N ALA A 147 -5.62 6.84 13.77
CA ALA A 147 -5.11 7.58 14.92
C ALA A 147 -3.88 8.42 14.54
N ALA A 148 -3.77 9.62 15.10
CA ALA A 148 -2.73 10.59 14.73
C ALA A 148 -1.30 10.09 15.03
N ASP A 149 -1.13 9.24 16.04
CA ASP A 149 0.13 8.61 16.44
C ASP A 149 0.57 7.47 15.51
N LYS A 150 -0.33 7.00 14.63
CA LYS A 150 -0.06 5.94 13.64
C LYS A 150 0.23 6.48 12.24
N LEU A 151 0.15 7.80 12.05
CA LEU A 151 0.50 8.42 10.79
C LEU A 151 2.01 8.39 10.57
N VAL A 152 2.41 7.99 9.37
CA VAL A 152 3.81 8.04 8.92
C VAL A 152 4.09 9.40 8.28
N ARG A 153 5.31 9.90 8.43
CA ARG A 153 5.73 11.16 7.81
C ARG A 153 6.29 10.87 6.42
N VAL A 154 5.66 11.43 5.40
CA VAL A 154 6.15 11.41 4.02
C VAL A 154 6.87 12.73 3.75
N GLN A 155 8.17 12.66 3.49
CA GLN A 155 8.99 13.79 3.09
C GLN A 155 8.98 13.91 1.57
N MET A 156 8.58 15.08 1.07
CA MET A 156 8.59 15.41 -0.34
C MET A 156 9.76 16.36 -0.63
N THR A 157 10.50 16.09 -1.70
CA THR A 157 11.52 16.99 -2.23
C THR A 157 11.07 17.58 -3.55
N THR A 158 11.31 18.86 -3.72
CA THR A 158 10.92 19.63 -4.89
C THR A 158 12.11 20.25 -5.61
N VAL A 159 11.91 20.53 -6.89
CA VAL A 159 12.84 21.33 -7.71
C VAL A 159 12.03 22.38 -8.42
N GLU A 160 12.54 23.61 -8.40
CA GLU A 160 11.98 24.69 -9.21
C GLU A 160 12.58 24.62 -10.61
N HIS A 161 11.71 24.55 -11.62
CA HIS A 161 12.13 24.57 -13.02
C HIS A 161 11.16 25.42 -13.85
N ARG A 162 11.65 26.49 -14.47
CA ARG A 162 10.85 27.46 -15.23
C ARG A 162 9.64 28.01 -14.44
N PHE A 163 9.89 28.47 -13.21
CA PHE A 163 8.87 29.02 -12.30
C PHE A 163 7.78 28.02 -11.86
N GLN A 164 8.00 26.73 -12.07
CA GLN A 164 7.13 25.67 -11.57
C GLN A 164 7.88 24.86 -10.52
N THR A 165 7.30 24.76 -9.32
CA THR A 165 7.76 23.84 -8.28
C THR A 165 7.26 22.44 -8.60
N LYS A 166 8.17 21.51 -8.88
CA LYS A 166 7.87 20.11 -9.21
C LYS A 166 8.31 19.19 -8.08
N ILE A 167 7.50 18.19 -7.74
CA ILE A 167 7.92 17.15 -6.79
C ILE A 167 8.78 16.14 -7.54
N VAL A 168 9.98 15.88 -7.03
CA VAL A 168 10.98 15.00 -7.67
C VAL A 168 11.32 13.77 -6.83
N ARG A 169 11.00 13.79 -5.54
CA ARG A 169 11.20 12.64 -4.65
C ARG A 169 10.14 12.59 -3.58
N ALA A 170 9.70 11.38 -3.23
CA ALA A 170 8.88 11.11 -2.06
C ALA A 170 9.53 10.00 -1.24
N THR A 171 9.82 10.30 0.02
CA THR A 171 10.48 9.37 0.96
C THR A 171 9.61 9.21 2.19
N VAL A 172 9.45 7.99 2.67
CA VAL A 172 8.70 7.69 3.89
C VAL A 172 9.50 6.72 4.75
N ASP A 173 9.63 7.09 6.02
CA ASP A 173 10.30 6.31 7.04
C ASP A 173 9.23 5.63 7.92
N ILE A 174 9.23 4.31 7.91
CA ILE A 174 8.26 3.45 8.58
C ILE A 174 8.97 2.68 9.69
N PRO A 175 8.49 2.73 10.95
CA PRO A 175 9.02 1.87 12.00
C PRO A 175 8.91 0.39 11.64
N GLU A 176 9.95 -0.41 11.91
CA GLU A 176 9.95 -1.85 11.59
C GLU A 176 8.74 -2.58 12.20
N ALA A 177 8.32 -2.19 13.42
CA ALA A 177 7.13 -2.77 14.05
C ALA A 177 5.85 -2.57 13.21
N SER A 178 5.64 -1.37 12.69
CA SER A 178 4.50 -1.06 11.80
C SER A 178 4.62 -1.80 10.46
N TRP A 179 5.83 -1.91 9.92
CA TRP A 179 6.09 -2.68 8.70
C TRP A 179 5.69 -4.16 8.87
N GLN A 180 6.14 -4.78 9.96
CA GLN A 180 5.86 -6.19 10.26
C GLN A 180 4.37 -6.43 10.52
N GLU A 181 3.68 -5.51 11.20
CA GLU A 181 2.23 -5.57 11.39
C GLU A 181 1.49 -5.54 10.05
N ALA A 182 1.84 -4.61 9.16
CA ALA A 182 1.25 -4.52 7.83
C ALA A 182 1.53 -5.77 6.98
N LYS A 183 2.75 -6.34 7.05
CA LYS A 183 3.09 -7.61 6.40
C LYS A 183 2.26 -8.76 6.94
N ALA A 184 2.13 -8.88 8.26
CA ALA A 184 1.35 -9.93 8.90
C ALA A 184 -0.13 -9.88 8.47
N TYR A 185 -0.71 -8.69 8.39
CA TYR A 185 -2.08 -8.51 7.90
C TYR A 185 -2.20 -8.95 6.43
N ARG A 186 -1.30 -8.49 5.56
CA ARG A 186 -1.31 -8.85 4.12
C ARG A 186 -1.16 -10.35 3.89
N THR A 187 -0.32 -11.02 4.68
CA THR A 187 -0.17 -12.49 4.64
C THR A 187 -1.46 -13.20 5.01
N LYS A 188 -2.15 -12.77 6.08
CA LYS A 188 -3.45 -13.32 6.46
C LYS A 188 -4.50 -13.09 5.38
N LEU A 189 -4.51 -11.91 4.76
CA LEU A 189 -5.41 -11.58 3.66
C LEU A 189 -5.16 -12.49 2.45
N TRP A 190 -3.89 -12.69 2.06
CA TRP A 190 -3.52 -13.59 0.96
C TRP A 190 -3.93 -15.05 1.24
N GLN A 191 -3.67 -15.55 2.46
CA GLN A 191 -4.12 -16.88 2.88
C GLN A 191 -5.64 -17.02 2.78
N SER A 192 -6.39 -16.01 3.22
CA SER A 192 -7.85 -15.99 3.13
C SER A 192 -8.34 -15.98 1.68
N MET A 193 -7.69 -15.20 0.81
CA MET A 193 -7.99 -15.18 -0.62
C MET A 193 -7.72 -16.52 -1.30
N LYS A 194 -6.64 -17.22 -0.93
CA LYS A 194 -6.36 -18.57 -1.45
C LYS A 194 -7.38 -19.59 -0.96
N ALA A 195 -7.79 -19.51 0.30
CA ALA A 195 -8.84 -20.36 0.85
C ALA A 195 -10.19 -20.14 0.15
N TRP A 196 -10.51 -18.90 -0.24
CA TRP A 196 -11.75 -18.58 -0.96
C TRP A 196 -11.68 -18.88 -2.46
N GLY A 197 -10.53 -18.64 -3.09
CA GLY A 197 -10.29 -18.92 -4.50
C GLY A 197 -10.12 -20.41 -4.83
N GLY A 198 -10.15 -21.28 -3.82
CA GLY A 198 -10.10 -22.75 -3.96
C GLY A 198 -11.47 -23.41 -4.22
N LYS A 199 -12.47 -22.64 -4.69
CA LYS A 199 -13.82 -23.16 -4.97
C LYS A 199 -14.33 -22.83 -6.37
N ASP A 200 -13.46 -22.66 -7.36
CA ASP A 200 -13.87 -22.64 -8.77
C ASP A 200 -13.00 -23.60 -9.60
N GLU A 201 -13.64 -24.71 -10.00
CA GLU A 201 -13.45 -25.47 -11.25
C GLU A 201 -12.00 -25.81 -11.70
N ASN A 202 -11.37 -26.85 -11.14
CA ASN A 202 -10.45 -27.72 -11.93
C ASN A 202 -9.97 -29.03 -11.23
N GLU A 203 -10.84 -29.76 -10.54
CA GLU A 203 -10.51 -31.11 -10.02
C GLU A 203 -11.22 -32.26 -10.75
N LYS A 204 -11.65 -32.06 -12.01
CA LYS A 204 -12.17 -33.16 -12.86
C LYS A 204 -11.67 -33.06 -14.30
N ALA A 205 -10.39 -33.33 -14.53
CA ALA A 205 -9.88 -33.49 -15.90
C ALA A 205 -8.66 -34.42 -16.04
N ASP A 206 -8.36 -35.29 -15.07
CA ASP A 206 -7.12 -36.10 -15.13
C ASP A 206 -7.29 -37.60 -14.81
N ASP A 207 -8.50 -38.16 -14.88
CA ASP A 207 -8.73 -39.59 -14.56
C ASP A 207 -9.41 -40.42 -15.67
N ASP A 208 -9.52 -39.91 -16.91
CA ASP A 208 -10.25 -40.60 -17.99
C ASP A 208 -9.45 -40.83 -19.30
N LYS A 209 -8.11 -40.80 -19.25
CA LYS A 209 -7.26 -41.12 -20.42
C LYS A 209 -6.40 -42.38 -20.28
N GLU A 210 -6.82 -43.35 -19.46
CA GLU A 210 -6.11 -44.63 -19.32
C GLU A 210 -6.99 -45.89 -19.55
N LYS A 211 -8.11 -45.76 -20.29
CA LYS A 211 -9.01 -46.90 -20.59
C LYS A 211 -9.38 -47.10 -22.07
N ASP A 212 -8.52 -46.74 -23.01
CA ASP A 212 -8.74 -47.10 -24.43
C ASP A 212 -7.46 -47.60 -25.11
N LYS A 213 -6.85 -48.61 -24.50
CA LYS A 213 -5.97 -49.57 -25.19
C LYS A 213 -6.31 -50.98 -24.71
N ASN A 214 -7.30 -51.58 -25.35
CA ASN A 214 -7.40 -53.03 -25.52
C ASN A 214 -8.10 -53.33 -26.86
#